data_AF-A0A9J6FEP7-F1
#
_entry.id   AF-A0A9J6FEP7-F1
#
_cell.length_a   1.000
_cell.length_b   1.000
_cell.length_c   1.000
_cell.angle_alpha   90.00
_cell.angle_beta   90.00
_cell.angle_gamma   90.00
#
_symmetry.space_group_name_H-M   'P 1'
#
loop_
_entity.id
_entity.type
_entity.pdbx_description
1 polymer ?
#
loop_
_entity_poly.entity_id
_entity_poly.type
_entity_poly.pdbx_seq_one_letter_code
_entity_poly.pdbx_strand_id
1 'polypeptide(L)'
;MFVVGVWLLFPLFITGPLFSEYKDVLFGQCEKNWWRVLLHVNNWVPFFEMCLGHLWYVSVDWQIYASLWIVPIVILRHKKLGFALLILVVLATSAMVAIQTRLYDYGPTAIYTDSNINSPERRDWLKKRVATVVLFTSNNSFGLV
;
A
#
# COMPACT_ATOMS: atom_id res chain seq x y z
N MET A 1 -1.83 -4.13 16.96
CA MET A 1 -0.85 -3.33 17.74
C MET A 1 -0.07 -4.15 18.75
N PHE A 2 -0.69 -5.11 19.45
CA PHE A 2 0.03 -6.02 20.35
C PHE A 2 1.19 -6.78 19.67
N VAL A 3 0.95 -7.38 18.50
CA VAL A 3 1.97 -8.13 17.74
C VAL A 3 3.17 -7.26 17.33
N VAL A 4 2.93 -5.99 16.99
CA VAL A 4 3.97 -5.03 16.61
C VAL A 4 4.83 -4.65 17.82
N GLY A 5 4.19 -4.43 18.98
CA GLY A 5 4.88 -4.21 20.25
C GLY A 5 5.76 -5.40 20.65
N VAL A 6 5.26 -6.63 20.48
CA VAL A 6 6.04 -7.86 20.73
C VAL A 6 7.23 -7.96 19.77
N TRP A 7 7.07 -7.58 18.50
CA TRP A 7 8.16 -7.54 17.52
C TRP A 7 9.27 -6.55 17.88
N LEU A 8 8.92 -5.39 18.45
CA LEU A 8 9.89 -4.41 18.94
C LEU A 8 10.64 -4.91 20.20
N LEU A 9 10.00 -5.75 21.00
CA LEU A 9 10.60 -6.34 22.21
C LEU A 9 11.38 -7.63 21.92
N PHE A 10 11.14 -8.28 20.78
CA PHE A 10 11.82 -9.49 20.33
C PHE A 10 13.36 -9.47 20.43
N PRO A 11 14.08 -8.39 20.03
CA PRO A 11 15.54 -8.33 20.17
C PRO A 11 16.05 -8.33 21.63
N LEU A 12 15.20 -8.07 22.62
CA LEU A 12 15.59 -8.12 24.04
C LEU A 12 15.62 -9.55 24.60
N PHE A 13 14.85 -10.46 24.00
CA PHE A 13 14.69 -11.83 24.49
C PHE A 13 15.53 -12.87 23.74
N ILE A 14 16.08 -12.51 22.58
CA ILE A 14 16.90 -13.41 21.77
C ILE A 14 18.37 -13.05 21.89
N THR A 15 19.13 -13.97 22.48
CA THR A 15 20.59 -13.97 22.48
C THR A 15 21.07 -15.18 21.72
N GLY A 16 21.84 -14.97 20.65
CA GLY A 16 22.42 -16.06 19.86
C GLY A 16 23.46 -15.57 18.85
N PRO A 17 24.38 -16.43 18.40
CA PRO A 17 25.47 -16.06 17.49
C PRO A 17 24.95 -15.58 16.14
N LEU A 18 23.86 -16.18 15.62
CA LEU A 18 23.18 -15.70 14.41
C LEU A 18 22.56 -14.31 14.59
N PHE A 19 22.06 -13.99 15.78
CA PHE A 19 21.49 -12.68 16.04
C PHE A 19 22.57 -11.59 15.98
N SER A 20 23.77 -11.85 16.52
CA SER A 20 24.89 -10.90 16.49
C SER A 20 25.29 -10.50 15.06
N GLU A 21 25.24 -11.44 14.11
CA GLU A 21 25.64 -11.20 12.72
C GLU A 21 24.56 -10.43 11.91
N TYR A 22 23.28 -10.70 12.17
CA TYR A 22 22.17 -10.14 11.38
C TYR A 22 21.43 -8.98 12.07
N LYS A 23 21.76 -8.66 13.33
CA LYS A 23 21.08 -7.62 14.11
C LYS A 23 21.10 -6.28 13.39
N ASP A 24 22.23 -5.85 12.86
CA ASP A 24 22.35 -4.53 12.24
C ASP A 24 21.57 -4.43 10.93
N VAL A 25 21.53 -5.51 10.16
CA VAL A 25 20.77 -5.58 8.90
C VAL A 25 19.27 -5.60 9.16
N LEU A 26 18.81 -6.32 10.19
CA LEU A 26 17.40 -6.50 10.50
C LEU A 26 16.81 -5.37 11.37
N PHE A 27 17.57 -4.90 12.36
CA PHE A 27 17.09 -4.00 13.41
C PHE A 27 17.85 -2.67 13.47
N GLY A 28 18.95 -2.48 12.72
CA GLY A 28 19.75 -1.24 12.78
C GLY A 28 18.95 0.03 12.47
N GLN A 29 18.00 -0.03 11.53
CA GLN A 29 17.09 1.09 11.25
C GLN A 29 16.01 1.25 12.32
N CYS A 30 15.60 0.15 12.96
CA CYS A 30 14.61 0.16 14.02
C CYS A 30 15.13 0.78 15.32
N GLU A 31 16.41 0.63 15.66
CA GLU A 31 16.97 1.29 16.85
C GLU A 31 16.80 2.82 16.80
N LYS A 32 16.82 3.41 15.60
CA LYS A 32 16.66 4.86 15.39
C LYS A 32 15.19 5.27 15.14
N ASN A 33 14.43 4.42 14.44
CA ASN A 33 13.12 4.79 13.90
C ASN A 33 11.93 4.00 14.49
N TRP A 34 12.11 3.22 15.58
CA TRP A 34 11.04 2.41 16.20
C TRP A 34 9.77 3.21 16.52
N TRP A 35 9.93 4.46 16.97
CA TRP A 35 8.82 5.35 17.34
C TRP A 35 7.87 5.65 16.18
N ARG A 36 8.37 5.62 14.93
CA ARG A 36 7.57 5.88 13.72
C ARG A 36 6.54 4.80 13.47
N VAL A 37 6.84 3.57 13.86
CA VAL A 37 5.93 2.43 13.77
C VAL A 37 4.78 2.59 14.77
N LEU A 38 5.06 3.05 15.99
CA LEU A 38 4.04 3.29 17.02
C LEU A 38 3.13 4.48 16.69
N LEU A 39 3.70 5.54 16.10
CA LEU A 39 2.92 6.70 15.65
C LEU A 39 2.23 6.50 14.30
N HIS A 40 2.37 5.33 13.66
CA HIS A 40 1.83 5.07 12.32
C HIS A 40 2.27 6.09 11.24
N VAL A 41 3.53 6.54 11.31
CA VAL A 41 4.13 7.47 10.33
C VAL A 41 5.26 6.83 9.52
N ASN A 42 5.42 5.50 9.63
CA ASN A 42 6.46 4.75 8.93
C ASN A 42 6.37 4.87 7.38
N ASN A 43 5.18 5.19 6.86
CA ASN A 43 4.93 5.34 5.42
C ASN A 43 5.61 6.58 4.78
N TRP A 44 5.97 7.62 5.54
CA TRP A 44 6.54 8.85 4.98
C TRP A 44 8.05 8.81 4.73
N VAL A 45 8.67 7.67 5.04
CA VAL A 45 10.11 7.47 5.02
C VAL A 45 10.46 6.66 3.76
N PRO A 46 11.61 6.87 3.09
CA PRO A 46 12.03 5.98 2.01
C PRO A 46 12.18 4.54 2.51
N PHE A 47 11.89 3.57 1.63
CA PHE A 47 11.80 2.14 1.95
C PHE A 47 13.01 1.60 2.75
N PHE A 48 14.23 2.01 2.38
CA PHE A 48 15.47 1.54 3.01
C PHE A 48 15.73 2.10 4.42
N GLU A 49 15.00 3.15 4.83
CA GLU A 49 15.12 3.76 6.16
C GLU A 49 13.92 3.43 7.07
N MET A 50 12.93 2.69 6.55
CA MET A 50 11.76 2.26 7.32
C MET A 50 12.16 1.22 8.38
N CYS A 51 11.62 1.36 9.58
CA CYS A 51 11.67 0.28 10.57
C CYS A 51 10.57 -0.73 10.26
N LEU A 52 10.93 -2.02 10.11
CA LEU A 52 10.03 -3.07 9.66
C LEU A 52 9.27 -2.64 8.40
N GLY A 53 9.95 -2.70 7.24
CA GLY A 53 9.41 -2.21 5.97
C GLY A 53 7.99 -2.69 5.68
N HIS A 54 7.65 -3.95 6.02
CA HIS A 54 6.31 -4.51 5.85
C HIS A 54 5.19 -3.80 6.65
N LEU A 55 5.49 -3.00 7.67
CA LEU A 55 4.49 -2.24 8.44
C LEU A 55 4.09 -0.91 7.79
N TRP A 56 4.63 -0.60 6.61
CA TRP A 56 4.25 0.59 5.83
C TRP A 56 2.73 0.64 5.58
N TYR A 57 2.13 -0.47 5.14
CA TYR A 57 0.70 -0.52 4.82
C TYR A 57 -0.18 -0.40 6.08
N VAL A 58 0.26 -0.99 7.20
CA VAL A 58 -0.46 -0.88 8.48
C VAL A 58 -0.56 0.58 8.93
N SER A 59 0.49 1.36 8.68
CA SER A 59 0.51 2.80 8.96
C SER A 59 -0.47 3.55 8.06
N VAL A 60 -0.53 3.20 6.78
CA VAL A 60 -1.50 3.77 5.81
C VAL A 60 -2.93 3.48 6.23
N ASP A 61 -3.24 2.23 6.58
CA ASP A 61 -4.59 1.82 6.98
C ASP A 61 -5.08 2.61 8.19
N TRP A 62 -4.23 2.81 9.20
CA TRP A 62 -4.57 3.63 10.36
C TRP A 62 -4.94 5.07 9.97
N GLN A 63 -4.16 5.70 9.09
CA GLN A 63 -4.43 7.06 8.61
C GLN A 63 -5.72 7.13 7.80
N ILE A 64 -5.98 6.13 6.95
CA ILE A 64 -7.21 6.03 6.17
C ILE A 64 -8.40 5.88 7.11
N TYR A 65 -8.39 4.95 8.07
CA TYR A 65 -9.48 4.81 9.04
C TYR A 65 -9.70 6.08 9.87
N ALA A 66 -8.62 6.74 10.28
CA ALA A 66 -8.68 8.01 10.99
C ALA A 66 -9.23 9.17 10.15
N SER A 67 -9.27 9.06 8.81
CA SER A 67 -9.90 10.05 7.92
C SER A 67 -11.30 9.63 7.45
N LEU A 68 -11.57 8.32 7.39
CA LEU A 68 -12.78 7.75 6.81
C LEU A 68 -14.05 8.07 7.61
N TRP A 69 -13.96 8.29 8.92
CA TRP A 69 -15.15 8.61 9.76
C TRP A 69 -15.88 9.89 9.32
N ILE A 70 -15.21 10.79 8.59
CA ILE A 70 -15.79 12.01 8.03
C ILE A 70 -16.87 11.67 7.00
N VAL A 71 -16.65 10.64 6.17
CA VAL A 71 -17.52 10.30 5.05
C VAL A 71 -18.92 9.83 5.52
N PRO A 72 -19.05 8.87 6.46
CA PRO A 72 -20.34 8.50 7.04
C PRO A 72 -21.08 9.68 7.67
N ILE A 73 -20.39 10.57 8.39
CA ILE A 73 -21.05 11.73 9.02
C ILE A 73 -21.68 12.65 7.96
N VAL A 74 -20.97 12.89 6.85
CA VAL A 74 -21.50 13.69 5.75
C VAL A 74 -22.68 12.99 5.08
N ILE A 75 -22.63 11.67 4.88
CA ILE A 75 -23.73 10.89 4.30
C ILE A 75 -24.98 10.95 5.18
N LEU A 76 -24.82 10.86 6.50
CA LEU A 76 -25.93 10.92 7.46
C LEU A 76 -26.65 12.27 7.42
N ARG A 77 -25.92 13.38 7.18
CA ARG A 77 -26.51 14.73 7.11
C ARG A 77 -27.04 15.06 5.71
N HIS A 78 -26.30 14.70 4.67
CA HIS A 78 -26.60 15.05 3.27
C HIS A 78 -26.24 13.89 2.32
N LYS A 79 -27.19 12.98 2.09
CA LYS A 79 -26.98 11.78 1.25
C LYS A 79 -26.37 12.10 -0.13
N LYS A 80 -26.90 13.10 -0.84
CA LYS A 80 -26.41 13.49 -2.19
C LYS A 80 -24.95 13.96 -2.17
N LEU A 81 -24.60 14.79 -1.18
CA LEU A 81 -23.24 15.31 -1.03
C LEU A 81 -22.26 14.20 -0.63
N GLY A 82 -22.68 13.29 0.25
CA GLY A 82 -21.87 12.14 0.65
C GLY A 82 -21.56 11.19 -0.51
N PHE A 83 -22.53 10.87 -1.36
CA PHE A 83 -22.29 10.08 -2.57
C PHE A 83 -21.39 10.79 -3.58
N ALA A 84 -21.58 12.10 -3.79
CA ALA A 84 -20.70 12.89 -4.65
C ALA A 84 -19.24 12.87 -4.17
N LEU A 85 -19.04 12.98 -2.85
CA LEU A 85 -17.71 12.94 -2.24
C LEU A 85 -17.05 11.55 -2.36
N LEU A 86 -17.83 10.47 -2.18
CA LEU A 86 -17.35 9.10 -2.41
C LEU A 86 -16.87 8.89 -3.85
N ILE A 87 -17.69 9.29 -4.83
CA ILE A 87 -17.33 9.17 -6.25
C ILE A 87 -16.07 9.98 -6.55
N LEU A 88 -15.97 11.21 -6.02
CA LEU A 88 -14.79 12.05 -6.20
C LEU A 88 -13.53 11.39 -5.64
N VAL A 89 -13.59 10.81 -4.43
CA VAL A 89 -12.42 10.14 -3.82
C VAL A 89 -11.98 8.93 -4.65
N VAL A 90 -12.92 8.11 -5.13
CA VAL A 90 -12.60 6.94 -5.97
C VAL A 90 -11.99 7.36 -7.30
N LEU A 91 -12.52 8.40 -7.95
CA LEU A 91 -11.96 8.93 -9.19
C LEU A 91 -10.57 9.56 -8.97
N ALA A 92 -10.39 10.30 -7.87
CA ALA A 92 -9.11 10.90 -7.54
C ALA A 92 -8.02 9.84 -7.28
N THR A 93 -8.31 8.81 -6.49
CA THR A 93 -7.33 7.75 -6.19
C THR A 93 -7.00 6.90 -7.41
N SER A 94 -8.00 6.54 -8.21
CA SER A 94 -7.76 5.81 -9.46
C SER A 94 -6.94 6.62 -10.47
N ALA A 95 -7.23 7.91 -10.62
CA ALA A 95 -6.45 8.83 -11.46
C ALA A 95 -5.01 8.98 -10.96
N MET A 96 -4.79 9.14 -9.65
CA MET A 96 -3.44 9.22 -9.08
C MET A 96 -2.61 7.98 -9.38
N VAL A 97 -3.17 6.78 -9.19
CA VAL A 97 -2.46 5.52 -9.51
C VAL A 97 -2.16 5.42 -11.01
N ALA A 98 -3.12 5.80 -11.86
CA ALA A 98 -2.93 5.78 -13.32
C ALA A 98 -1.83 6.75 -13.75
N ILE A 99 -1.81 7.97 -13.22
CA ILE A 99 -0.79 8.99 -13.50
C ILE A 99 0.58 8.50 -13.03
N GLN A 100 0.68 8.00 -11.80
CA GLN A 100 1.95 7.51 -11.25
C GLN A 100 2.51 6.34 -12.08
N THR A 101 1.64 5.42 -12.49
CA THR A 101 2.02 4.30 -13.37
C THR A 101 2.59 4.79 -14.70
N ARG A 102 2.02 5.87 -15.26
CA ARG A 102 2.45 6.46 -16.54
C ARG A 102 3.73 7.29 -16.42
N LEU A 103 3.91 8.02 -15.33
CA LEU A 103 5.08 8.88 -15.13
C LEU A 103 6.34 8.09 -14.76
N TYR A 104 6.18 7.00 -14.02
CA TYR A 104 7.30 6.19 -13.51
C TYR A 104 7.49 4.86 -14.28
N ASP A 105 6.76 4.67 -15.38
CA ASP A 105 6.81 3.47 -16.23
C ASP A 105 6.73 2.15 -15.45
N TYR A 106 5.87 2.12 -14.42
CA TYR A 106 5.72 0.92 -13.59
C TYR A 106 5.13 -0.23 -14.41
N GLY A 107 5.85 -1.35 -14.44
CA GLY A 107 5.38 -2.59 -15.03
C GLY A 107 4.27 -3.24 -14.20
N PRO A 108 3.53 -4.21 -14.78
CA PRO A 108 2.61 -5.03 -14.00
C PRO A 108 3.38 -5.73 -12.88
N THR A 109 2.80 -5.80 -11.69
CA THR A 109 3.39 -6.48 -10.53
C THR A 109 3.75 -7.91 -10.92
N ALA A 110 5.03 -8.26 -10.80
CA ALA A 110 5.50 -9.59 -11.16
C ALA A 110 4.88 -10.63 -10.22
N ILE A 111 4.05 -11.52 -10.76
CA ILE A 111 3.60 -12.71 -10.04
C ILE A 111 4.76 -13.70 -10.13
N TYR A 112 5.54 -13.86 -9.06
CA TYR A 112 6.69 -14.77 -9.00
C TYR A 112 6.34 -16.27 -9.14
N THR A 113 5.05 -16.60 -9.32
CA THR A 113 4.58 -17.98 -9.45
C THR A 113 4.48 -18.48 -10.89
N ASP A 114 4.84 -17.68 -11.90
CA ASP A 114 4.84 -18.09 -13.31
C ASP A 114 6.28 -18.20 -13.85
N SER A 115 6.75 -19.44 -14.06
CA SER A 115 8.07 -19.71 -14.65
C SER A 115 8.18 -19.31 -16.13
N ASN A 116 7.08 -18.88 -16.77
CA ASN A 116 6.99 -18.57 -18.20
C ASN A 116 6.74 -17.07 -18.50
N ILE A 117 7.11 -16.18 -17.58
CA ILE A 117 6.89 -14.73 -17.71
C ILE A 117 7.78 -14.04 -18.75
N ASN A 118 8.86 -14.70 -19.18
CA ASN A 118 9.79 -14.17 -20.18
C ASN A 118 9.30 -14.34 -21.63
N SER A 119 8.19 -15.05 -21.86
CA SER A 119 7.63 -15.19 -23.20
C SER A 119 7.13 -13.83 -23.73
N PRO A 120 7.64 -13.34 -24.87
CA PRO A 120 7.29 -12.01 -25.41
C PRO A 120 5.81 -11.88 -25.73
N GLU A 121 5.16 -12.97 -26.14
CA GLU A 121 3.72 -13.05 -26.42
C GLU A 121 2.86 -12.80 -25.18
N ARG A 122 3.26 -13.34 -24.01
CA ARG A 122 2.53 -13.15 -22.75
C ARG A 122 2.65 -11.73 -22.23
N ARG A 123 3.80 -11.08 -22.41
CA ARG A 123 3.98 -9.66 -22.07
C ARG A 123 3.06 -8.75 -22.88
N ASP A 124 2.93 -9.00 -24.18
CA ASP A 124 2.02 -8.22 -25.04
C ASP A 124 0.55 -8.50 -24.71
N TRP A 125 0.20 -9.76 -24.45
CA TRP A 125 -1.14 -10.16 -23.99
C TRP A 125 -1.52 -9.50 -22.64
N LEU A 126 -0.60 -9.46 -21.68
CA LEU A 126 -0.81 -8.81 -20.37
C LEU A 126 -0.97 -7.30 -20.52
N LYS A 127 -0.11 -6.64 -21.32
CA LYS A 127 -0.22 -5.21 -21.61
C LYS A 127 -1.59 -4.88 -22.23
N LYS A 128 -2.05 -5.69 -23.19
CA LYS A 128 -3.36 -5.54 -23.82
C LYS A 128 -4.50 -5.73 -22.81
N ARG A 129 -4.46 -6.77 -21.97
CA ARG A 129 -5.52 -7.00 -20.96
C ARG A 129 -5.57 -5.94 -19.88
N VAL A 130 -4.44 -5.47 -19.38
CA VAL A 130 -4.41 -4.40 -18.37
C VAL A 130 -4.94 -3.10 -18.96
N ALA A 131 -4.56 -2.76 -20.20
CA ALA A 131 -5.13 -1.61 -20.89
C ALA A 131 -6.64 -1.75 -21.10
N THR A 132 -7.13 -2.94 -21.45
CA THR A 132 -8.57 -3.21 -21.59
C THR A 132 -9.30 -3.09 -20.26
N VAL A 133 -8.77 -3.59 -19.14
CA VAL A 133 -9.41 -3.47 -17.82
C VAL A 133 -9.50 -2.01 -17.38
N VAL A 134 -8.42 -1.24 -17.55
CA VAL A 134 -8.43 0.21 -17.24
C VAL A 134 -9.48 0.94 -18.10
N LEU A 135 -9.55 0.63 -19.40
CA LEU A 135 -10.56 1.21 -20.30
C LEU A 135 -11.99 0.71 -19.99
N PHE A 136 -12.16 -0.55 -19.56
CA PHE A 136 -13.46 -1.09 -19.16
C PHE A 136 -13.98 -0.43 -17.87
N THR A 137 -13.10 -0.15 -16.91
CA THR A 137 -13.50 0.64 -15.71
C THR A 137 -13.90 2.07 -16.07
N SER A 138 -13.29 2.65 -17.12
CA SER A 138 -13.69 3.97 -17.62
C SER A 138 -15.01 3.95 -18.42
N ASN A 139 -15.34 2.85 -19.11
CA ASN A 139 -16.56 2.76 -19.94
C ASN A 139 -17.77 2.15 -19.22
N ASN A 140 -17.59 1.35 -18.17
CA ASN A 140 -18.69 0.69 -17.47
C ASN A 140 -19.19 1.42 -16.20
N SER A 141 -18.60 2.56 -15.81
CA SER A 141 -19.21 3.42 -14.77
C SER A 141 -20.40 4.26 -15.28
N PHE A 142 -20.78 4.13 -16.56
CA PHE A 142 -21.94 4.83 -17.15
C PHE A 142 -23.10 3.91 -17.55
N GLY A 143 -23.06 2.62 -17.19
CA GLY A 143 -24.15 1.71 -17.49
C GLY A 143 -24.10 0.44 -16.66
N LEU A 144 -24.73 0.46 -15.49
CA LEU A 144 -25.78 -0.50 -15.11
C LEU A 144 -26.29 -0.21 -13.69
N VAL A 145 -27.62 -0.19 -13.63
CA VAL A 145 -28.51 -0.46 -12.50
C VAL A 145 -27.97 -1.53 -11.56
#